data_AF-A0A4Y2RXX2-F1
#
_entry.id   AF-A0A4Y2RXX2-F1
#
_cell.length_a   1.000
_cell.length_b   1.000
_cell.length_c   1.000
_cell.angle_alpha   90.00
_cell.angle_beta   90.00
_cell.angle_gamma   90.00
#
_symmetry.space_group_name_H-M   'P 1'
#
loop_
_entity.id
_entity.type
_entity.pdbx_description
1 polymer ?
#
loop_
_entity_poly.entity_id
_entity_poly.type
_entity_poly.pdbx_seq_one_letter_code
_entity_poly.pdbx_strand_id
1 'polypeptide(L)' 'SDFRKKYRINSSTAQSIRRSYHQFESSGYPCKEKSGGRPGGTAENVERVRDTFLRSPRISTVFASRELGIPQTTVGEC' A
#
# COMPACT_ATOMS: atom_id res chain seq x y z
N SER A 1 -0.75 -26.97 -13.55
CA SER A 1 -1.25 -25.79 -14.27
C SER A 1 -0.08 -25.04 -14.89
N ASP A 2 -0.27 -24.48 -16.08
CA ASP A 2 0.75 -23.70 -16.79
C ASP A 2 1.21 -22.45 -16.03
N PHE A 3 0.36 -21.93 -15.14
CA PHE A 3 0.67 -20.78 -14.28
C PHE A 3 1.88 -21.02 -13.36
N ARG A 4 1.90 -22.13 -12.62
CA ARG A 4 3.02 -22.45 -11.71
C ARG A 4 4.32 -22.69 -12.47
N LYS A 5 4.25 -23.28 -13.66
CA LYS A 5 5.41 -23.50 -14.54
C LYS A 5 5.98 -22.16 -15.06
N LYS A 6 5.10 -21.22 -15.43
CA LYS A 6 5.48 -19.92 -16.00
C LYS A 6 5.99 -18.93 -14.96
N TYR A 7 5.33 -18.82 -13.81
CA TYR A 7 5.60 -17.77 -12.82
C TYR A 7 6.32 -18.25 -11.56
N ARG A 8 6.56 -19.57 -11.43
CA ARG A 8 7.18 -20.20 -10.24
C ARG A 8 6.50 -19.89 -8.90
N ILE A 9 5.26 -19.41 -8.96
CA ILE A 9 4.38 -19.16 -7.82
C ILE A 9 3.15 -20.05 -7.91
N ASN A 10 2.56 -20.38 -6.77
CA ASN A 10 1.28 -21.09 -6.76
C ASN A 10 0.19 -20.17 -7.31
N SER A 11 -0.74 -20.73 -8.08
CA SER A 11 -1.91 -19.98 -8.53
C SER A 11 -2.76 -19.58 -7.34
N SER A 12 -3.23 -18.33 -7.34
CA SER A 12 -4.23 -17.85 -6.38
C SER A 12 -5.46 -18.74 -6.42
N THR A 13 -6.02 -19.03 -5.24
CA THR A 13 -7.29 -19.75 -5.12
C THR A 13 -8.45 -18.85 -5.57
N ALA A 14 -9.52 -19.41 -6.12
CA ALA A 14 -10.71 -18.64 -6.49
C ALA A 14 -11.24 -17.77 -5.33
N GLN A 15 -11.12 -18.26 -4.09
CA GLN A 15 -11.49 -17.51 -2.89
C GLN A 15 -10.61 -16.27 -2.65
N SER A 16 -9.29 -16.34 -2.86
CA SER A 16 -8.41 -15.19 -2.67
C SER A 16 -8.61 -14.14 -3.76
N ILE A 17 -8.92 -14.57 -4.99
CA ILE A 17 -9.28 -13.66 -6.09
C ILE A 17 -10.58 -12.91 -5.76
N ARG A 18 -11.62 -13.61 -5.30
CA ARG A 18 -12.90 -12.99 -4.91
C ARG A 18 -12.73 -12.00 -3.75
N ARG A 19 -11.94 -12.34 -2.73
CA ARG A 19 -11.63 -11.42 -1.62
C ARG A 19 -10.93 -10.16 -2.11
N SER A 20 -9.91 -10.32 -2.96
CA SER A 20 -9.20 -9.19 -3.56
C SER A 20 -10.11 -8.32 -4.41
N TYR A 21 -11.08 -8.91 -5.12
CA TYR A 21 -12.05 -8.17 -5.93
C TYR A 21 -13.01 -7.35 -5.06
N HIS A 22 -13.60 -7.96 -4.02
CA HIS A 22 -14.45 -7.23 -3.08
C HIS A 22 -13.71 -6.12 -2.34
N GLN A 23 -12.45 -6.36 -1.98
CA GLN A 23 -11.61 -5.33 -1.36
C GLN A 23 -11.36 -4.17 -2.32
N PHE A 24 -11.10 -4.46 -3.59
CA PHE A 24 -10.96 -3.44 -4.62
C PHE A 24 -12.24 -2.61 -4.80
N GLU A 25 -13.43 -3.24 -4.83
CA GLU A 25 -14.70 -2.50 -4.92
C GLU A 25 -14.95 -1.60 -3.71
N SER A 26 -14.49 -2.01 -2.52
CA SER A 26 -14.70 -1.26 -1.28
C SER A 26 -13.70 -0.13 -1.07
N SER A 27 -12.39 -0.39 -1.22
CA SER A 27 -11.32 0.59 -0.94
C SER A 27 -10.74 1.26 -2.19
N GLY A 28 -11.11 0.82 -3.40
CA GLY A 28 -10.57 1.32 -4.66
C GLY A 28 -9.18 0.80 -5.03
N TYR A 29 -8.60 -0.06 -4.18
CA TYR A 29 -7.30 -0.68 -4.41
C TYR A 29 -7.21 -2.05 -3.74
N PRO A 30 -6.55 -3.05 -4.35
CA PRO A 30 -6.37 -4.36 -3.76
C PRO A 30 -5.14 -4.36 -2.85
N CYS A 31 -5.23 -3.66 -1.71
CA CYS A 31 -4.15 -3.68 -0.72
C CYS A 31 -4.30 -4.88 0.19
N LYS A 32 -3.18 -5.47 0.60
CA LYS A 32 -3.20 -6.46 1.67
C LYS A 32 -3.80 -5.79 2.92
N GLU A 33 -4.74 -6.45 3.60
CA GLU A 33 -5.24 -5.97 4.89
C GLU A 33 -4.06 -5.56 5.77
N LYS A 34 -4.13 -4.36 6.38
CA LYS A 34 -3.14 -3.89 7.33
C LYS A 34 -3.03 -4.94 8.43
N SER A 35 -1.95 -5.74 8.41
CA SER A 35 -1.59 -6.57 9.56
C SER A 35 -1.48 -5.64 10.75
N GLY A 36 -2.23 -5.90 11.83
CA GLY A 36 -2.42 -5.01 12.99
C GLY A 36 -1.15 -4.62 13.74
N GLY A 37 -0.26 -3.90 13.07
CA GLY A 37 0.95 -3.27 13.59
C GLY A 37 0.72 -1.79 13.88
N ARG A 38 1.81 -1.12 14.28
CA ARG A 38 1.88 0.25 14.81
C ARG A 38 0.89 1.21 14.12
N PRO A 39 0.09 1.97 14.89
CA PRO A 39 -0.89 2.90 14.31
C PRO A 39 -0.20 3.90 13.37
N GLY A 40 -0.89 4.19 12.27
CA GLY A 40 -0.52 5.24 11.32
C GLY A 40 -0.19 6.54 12.06
N GLY A 41 0.72 7.33 11.49
CA GLY A 41 1.24 8.54 12.13
C GLY A 41 0.14 9.51 12.57
N THR A 42 0.51 10.46 13.44
CA THR A 42 -0.39 11.54 13.86
C THR A 42 -1.06 12.21 12.65
N ALA A 43 -2.27 12.76 12.81
CA ALA A 43 -2.99 13.43 11.72
C ALA A 43 -2.11 14.49 11.01
N GLU A 44 -1.30 15.21 11.79
CA GLU A 44 -0.30 16.15 11.29
C GLU A 44 0.71 15.52 10.33
N ASN A 45 1.22 14.32 10.64
CA ASN A 45 2.15 13.59 9.77
C ASN A 45 1.47 13.15 8.47
N VAL A 46 0.18 12.77 8.53
CA VAL A 46 -0.60 12.41 7.33
C VAL A 46 -0.77 13.63 6.43
N GLU A 47 -1.07 14.81 6.99
CA GLU A 47 -1.19 16.05 6.22
C GLU A 47 0.13 16.47 5.59
N ARG A 48 1.25 16.39 6.33
CA ARG A 48 2.59 16.68 5.77
C ARG A 48 2.95 15.75 4.62
N VAL A 49 2.65 14.46 4.74
CA VAL A 49 2.83 13.50 3.64
C VAL A 49 2.01 13.91 2.42
N ARG A 50 0.72 14.22 2.63
CA ARG A 50 -0.17 14.68 1.54
C ARG A 50 0.36 15.94 0.86
N ASP A 51 0.76 16.96 1.62
CA ASP A 51 1.31 18.21 1.09
C ASP A 51 2.55 17.97 0.22
N THR A 52 3.45 17.08 0.68
CA THR A 52 4.69 16.76 -0.04
C THR A 52 4.40 16.12 -1.40
N PHE A 53 3.45 15.19 -1.47
CA PHE A 53 3.03 14.57 -2.74
C PHE A 53 2.18 15.50 -3.62
N LEU A 54 1.40 16.41 -3.05
CA LEU A 54 0.69 17.45 -3.80
C LEU A 54 1.68 18.41 -4.47
N ARG A 55 2.74 18.81 -3.74
CA ARG A 55 3.81 19.68 -4.24
C ARG A 55 4.66 18.98 -5.30
N SER A 56 4.93 17.69 -5.14
CA SER A 56 5.71 16.91 -6.11
C SER A 56 5.17 15.47 -6.23
N PRO A 57 4.25 15.22 -7.19
CA PRO A 57 3.57 13.93 -7.33
C PRO A 57 4.50 12.77 -7.70
N ARG A 58 5.70 13.06 -8.19
CA ARG A 58 6.67 12.08 -8.72
C ARG A 58 7.73 11.65 -7.71
N ILE A 59 7.71 12.18 -6.49
CA ILE A 59 8.68 11.76 -5.48
C ILE A 59 8.41 10.32 -5.05
N SER A 60 9.47 9.61 -4.67
CA SER A 60 9.31 8.27 -4.10
C SER A 60 8.87 8.37 -2.64
N THR A 61 8.17 7.33 -2.15
CA THR A 61 7.82 7.18 -0.74
C THR A 61 9.06 7.13 0.17
N VAL A 62 10.19 6.62 -0.34
CA VAL A 62 11.48 6.62 0.36
C VAL A 62 12.01 8.04 0.53
N PHE A 63 11.92 8.86 -0.51
CA PHE A 63 12.36 10.25 -0.44
C PHE A 63 11.49 11.06 0.53
N ALA A 64 10.16 10.98 0.37
CA ALA A 64 9.21 11.64 1.27
C ALA A 64 9.40 11.21 2.74
N SER A 65 9.66 9.92 2.98
CA SER A 65 9.98 9.41 4.31
C SER A 65 11.23 10.06 4.92
N ARG A 66 12.31 10.19 4.14
CA ARG A 66 13.56 10.81 4.60
C ARG A 66 13.41 12.32 4.80
N GLU A 67 12.72 13.00 3.90
CA GLU A 67 12.49 14.45 3.96
C GLU A 67 11.66 14.82 5.19
N LEU A 68 10.63 14.02 5.50
CA LEU A 68 9.70 14.29 6.59
C LEU A 68 10.12 13.67 7.93
N GLY A 69 11.12 12.80 7.96
CA GLY A 69 11.47 11.98 9.13
C GLY A 69 10.37 11.00 9.54
N ILE A 70 9.41 10.74 8.65
CA ILE A 70 8.25 9.87 8.88
C ILE A 70 8.60 8.46 8.39
N PRO A 71 8.31 7.39 9.15
CA PRO A 71 8.52 6.02 8.70
C PRO A 71 7.83 5.75 7.36
N GLN A 72 8.51 5.06 6.44
CA GLN A 72 7.95 4.74 5.12
C GLN A 72 6.62 3.98 5.20
N THR A 73 6.42 3.17 6.25
CA THR A 73 5.16 2.47 6.56
C THR A 73 3.95 3.40 6.74
N THR A 74 4.21 4.65 7.12
CA THR A 74 3.19 5.69 7.30
C THR A 74 3.04 6.57 6.05
N VAL A 75 4.09 6.67 5.23
CA VAL A 75 4.08 7.48 4.00
C VAL A 75 3.36 6.75 2.87
N GLY A 76 3.62 5.45 2.71
CA GLY A 76 2.97 4.59 1.75
C GLY A 76 1.93 3.71 2.44
N GLU A 77 1.01 4.32 3.19
CA GLU A 77 -0.12 3.56 3.71
C GLU A 77 -0.88 2.93 2.54
N CYS A 78 -0.92 1.60 2.56
CA CYS A 78 -1.85 0.79 1.80
C CYS A 78 -3.15 0.66 2.59
#